data_AF-A0A6B2T302-F1
#
_entry.id   AF-A0A6B2T302-F1
#
_cell.length_a   1.000
_cell.length_b   1.000
_cell.length_c   1.000
_cell.angle_alpha   90.00
_cell.angle_beta   90.00
_cell.angle_gamma   90.00
#
_symmetry.space_group_name_H-M   'P 1'
#
loop_
_entity.id
_entity.type
_entity.pdbx_description
1 polymer ?
#
loop_
_entity_poly.entity_id
_entity_poly.type
_entity_poly.pdbx_seq_one_letter_code
_entity_poly.pdbx_strand_id
1 'polypeptide(L)'
;MRYRVLGTTRATRPDGTPVPVGGARLRALLTALALRPGALVPAQTLVDDVWTGDDSPADATGALQALVARLRRALGADAVASADGGYRLHAHPDDIDVFRFDRL
;
A
#
# COMPACT_ATOMS: atom_id res chain seq x y z
N MET A 1 8.40 9.17 4.06
CA MET A 1 7.94 7.96 4.80
C MET A 1 8.90 6.84 4.47
N ARG A 2 9.00 5.78 5.27
CA ARG A 2 9.76 4.58 4.90
C ARG A 2 8.87 3.34 5.01
N TYR A 3 9.00 2.42 4.06
CA TYR A 3 8.19 1.22 3.94
C TYR A 3 9.08 -0.01 4.04
N ARG A 4 8.68 -0.95 4.90
CA ARG A 4 9.33 -2.26 5.04
C ARG A 4 8.37 -3.33 4.57
N VAL A 5 8.68 -4.01 3.48
CA VAL A 5 7.86 -5.08 2.90
C VAL A 5 8.58 -6.43 2.88
N LEU A 6 9.87 -6.47 3.18
CA LEU A 6 10.63 -7.70 3.40
C LEU A 6 10.31 -8.26 4.79
N GLY A 7 9.19 -8.99 4.89
CA GLY A 7 8.60 -9.50 6.13
C GLY A 7 7.30 -8.80 6.48
N THR A 8 6.98 -8.67 7.78
CA THR A 8 5.73 -8.00 8.18
C THR A 8 5.73 -6.55 7.73
N THR A 9 4.75 -6.21 6.87
CA THR A 9 4.61 -4.87 6.29
C THR A 9 4.49 -3.80 7.36
N ARG A 10 5.39 -2.83 7.34
CA ARG A 10 5.46 -1.72 8.29
C ARG A 10 5.72 -0.40 7.56
N ALA A 11 5.22 0.69 8.13
CA ALA A 11 5.56 2.04 7.70
C ALA A 11 6.10 2.85 8.88
N THR A 12 7.09 3.70 8.63
CA THR A 12 7.63 4.63 9.61
C THR A 12 7.70 6.05 9.05
N ARG A 13 7.52 7.02 9.93
CA ARG A 13 7.72 8.44 9.64
C ARG A 13 9.21 8.75 9.45
N PRO A 14 9.58 9.92 8.87
CA PRO A 14 10.97 10.33 8.72
C PRO A 14 11.75 10.38 10.05
N ASP A 15 11.07 10.69 11.14
CA ASP A 15 11.61 10.70 12.52
C ASP A 15 11.79 9.29 13.13
N GLY A 16 11.42 8.24 12.40
CA GLY A 16 11.49 6.85 12.85
C GLY A 16 10.23 6.36 13.57
N THR A 17 9.25 7.22 13.86
CA THR A 17 8.02 6.83 14.57
C THR A 17 7.22 5.82 13.76
N PRO A 18 6.81 4.67 14.34
CA PRO A 18 5.95 3.72 13.67
C PRO A 18 4.60 4.31 13.29
N VAL A 19 4.10 3.95 12.11
CA VAL A 19 2.72 4.23 11.69
C VAL A 19 1.90 2.95 11.86
N PRO A 20 0.77 2.98 12.58
CA PRO A 20 -0.07 1.81 12.77
C PRO A 20 -0.79 1.43 11.46
N VAL A 21 -0.23 0.48 10.72
CA VAL A 21 -0.89 -0.17 9.58
C VAL A 21 -1.60 -1.42 10.08
N GLY A 22 -2.79 -1.22 10.65
CA GLY A 22 -3.57 -2.26 11.30
C GLY A 22 -4.29 -3.20 10.32
N GLY A 23 -4.20 -4.51 10.57
CA GLY A 23 -4.95 -5.55 9.84
C GLY A 23 -4.22 -6.13 8.63
N ALA A 24 -4.51 -7.40 8.33
CA ALA A 24 -3.87 -8.13 7.24
C ALA A 24 -4.15 -7.49 5.87
N ARG A 25 -5.40 -7.12 5.58
CA ARG A 25 -5.80 -6.50 4.31
C ARG A 25 -5.17 -5.13 4.07
N LEU A 26 -5.02 -4.30 5.11
CA LEU A 26 -4.38 -3.00 4.98
C LEU A 26 -2.88 -3.14 4.71
N ARG A 27 -2.22 -4.13 5.34
CA ARG A 27 -0.83 -4.49 5.05
C ARG A 27 -0.66 -5.06 3.64
N ALA A 28 -1.58 -5.91 3.20
CA ALA A 28 -1.59 -6.44 1.83
C ALA A 28 -1.69 -5.32 0.80
N LEU A 29 -2.64 -4.38 0.98
CA LEU A 29 -2.78 -3.22 0.09
C LEU A 29 -1.51 -2.36 0.04
N LEU A 30 -0.94 -2.06 1.22
CA LEU A 30 0.30 -1.28 1.28
C LEU A 30 1.45 -2.00 0.56
N THR A 31 1.55 -3.33 0.74
CA THR A 31 2.57 -4.14 0.07
C THR A 31 2.38 -4.13 -1.44
N ALA A 32 1.17 -4.38 -1.91
CA ALA A 32 0.83 -4.39 -3.34
C ALA A 32 1.19 -3.06 -4.03
N LEU A 33 0.95 -1.94 -3.37
CA LEU A 33 1.35 -0.63 -3.91
C LEU A 33 2.87 -0.39 -3.79
N ALA A 34 3.48 -0.76 -2.66
CA ALA A 34 4.90 -0.54 -2.42
C ALA A 34 5.80 -1.35 -3.36
N LEU A 35 5.38 -2.55 -3.79
CA LEU A 35 6.10 -3.35 -4.80
C LEU A 35 6.05 -2.73 -6.21
N ARG A 36 5.27 -1.66 -6.40
CA ARG A 36 5.11 -0.93 -7.67
C ARG A 36 5.31 0.58 -7.44
N PRO A 37 6.50 1.01 -6.98
CA PRO A 37 6.74 2.39 -6.55
C PRO A 37 6.48 3.38 -7.68
N GLY A 38 5.65 4.40 -7.40
CA GLY A 38 5.32 5.44 -8.38
C GLY A 38 4.45 4.99 -9.57
N ALA A 39 4.11 3.71 -9.69
CA ALA A 39 3.26 3.21 -10.76
C ALA A 39 1.78 3.25 -10.38
N LEU A 40 0.92 3.54 -11.35
CA LEU A 40 -0.53 3.43 -11.17
C LEU A 40 -0.92 1.95 -11.24
N VAL A 41 -1.57 1.45 -10.19
CA VAL A 41 -2.05 0.07 -10.13
C VAL A 41 -3.58 0.08 -10.29
N PRO A 42 -4.14 -0.65 -11.27
CA PRO A 42 -5.59 -0.75 -11.44
C PRO A 42 -6.29 -1.28 -10.18
N ALA A 43 -7.50 -0.79 -9.90
CA ALA A 43 -8.27 -1.22 -8.73
C ALA A 43 -8.50 -2.74 -8.71
N GLN A 44 -8.80 -3.35 -9.86
CA GLN A 44 -9.05 -4.79 -9.93
C GLN A 44 -7.80 -5.61 -9.56
N THR A 45 -6.61 -5.22 -10.04
CA THR A 45 -5.35 -5.86 -9.65
C THR A 45 -5.12 -5.75 -8.14
N LEU A 46 -5.42 -4.60 -7.54
CA LEU A 46 -5.31 -4.44 -6.09
C LEU A 46 -6.35 -5.26 -5.32
N VAL A 47 -7.54 -5.48 -5.88
CA VAL A 47 -8.50 -6.41 -5.30
C VAL A 47 -7.91 -7.82 -5.28
N ASP A 48 -7.42 -8.29 -6.42
CA ASP A 48 -6.88 -9.66 -6.54
C ASP A 48 -5.65 -9.88 -5.65
N ASP A 49 -4.81 -8.84 -5.47
CA ASP A 49 -3.64 -8.90 -4.58
C ASP A 49 -4.01 -8.85 -3.08
N VAL A 50 -5.12 -8.21 -2.71
CA VAL A 50 -5.55 -8.04 -1.31
C VAL A 50 -6.44 -9.19 -0.84
N TRP A 51 -7.26 -9.74 -1.74
CA TRP A 51 -8.19 -10.83 -1.48
C TRP A 51 -7.84 -12.01 -2.37
N THR A 52 -7.21 -13.02 -1.77
CA THR A 52 -6.84 -14.25 -2.48
C THR A 52 -8.00 -15.25 -2.50
N GLY A 53 -8.38 -15.73 -3.68
CA GLY A 53 -9.42 -16.76 -3.84
C GLY A 53 -10.84 -16.24 -3.54
N ASP A 54 -11.64 -17.07 -2.86
CA ASP A 54 -13.07 -16.79 -2.61
C ASP A 54 -13.34 -15.78 -1.47
N ASP A 55 -12.29 -15.20 -0.88
CA ASP A 55 -12.40 -14.23 0.23
C ASP A 55 -12.79 -12.81 -0.22
N SER A 56 -12.97 -12.59 -1.52
CA SER A 56 -13.32 -11.28 -2.06
C SER A 56 -14.76 -10.88 -1.67
N PRO A 57 -14.96 -9.67 -1.12
CA PRO A 57 -16.30 -9.22 -0.74
C PRO A 57 -17.15 -8.95 -1.98
N ALA A 58 -18.47 -9.10 -1.84
CA ALA A 58 -19.43 -8.84 -2.91
C ALA A 58 -19.29 -7.43 -3.53
N ASP A 59 -18.93 -6.43 -2.70
CA ASP A 59 -18.52 -5.10 -3.15
C ASP A 59 -17.01 -4.89 -2.94
N ALA A 60 -16.22 -5.48 -3.83
CA ALA A 60 -14.76 -5.36 -3.81
C ALA A 60 -14.27 -3.92 -4.00
N THR A 61 -14.98 -3.14 -4.83
CA THR A 61 -14.61 -1.74 -5.10
C THR A 61 -14.78 -0.86 -3.87
N GLY A 62 -15.95 -0.93 -3.21
CA GLY A 62 -16.19 -0.20 -1.97
C GLY A 62 -15.26 -0.63 -0.83
N ALA A 63 -15.00 -1.94 -0.72
CA ALA A 63 -14.04 -2.47 0.25
C ALA A 63 -12.61 -1.94 0.01
N LEU A 64 -12.16 -1.89 -1.24
CA LEU A 64 -10.85 -1.33 -1.59
C LEU A 64 -10.79 0.17 -1.28
N GLN A 65 -11.81 0.94 -1.64
CA GLN A 65 -11.90 2.37 -1.33
C GLN A 65 -11.81 2.62 0.18
N ALA A 66 -12.46 1.79 1.00
CA ALA A 66 -12.39 1.88 2.46
C ALA A 66 -10.99 1.57 3.01
N LEU A 67 -10.28 0.60 2.43
CA LEU A 67 -8.88 0.32 2.77
C LEU A 67 -7.97 1.49 2.38
N VAL A 68 -8.15 2.08 1.19
CA VAL A 68 -7.39 3.26 0.75
C VAL A 68 -7.63 4.45 1.67
N ALA A 69 -8.88 4.71 2.05
CA ALA A 69 -9.22 5.78 2.99
C ALA A 69 -8.54 5.58 4.36
N ARG A 70 -8.52 4.34 4.87
CA ARG A 70 -7.79 4.00 6.10
C ARG A 70 -6.29 4.18 5.96
N LEU A 71 -5.72 3.81 4.81
CA LEU A 71 -4.30 3.95 4.55
C LEU A 71 -3.88 5.43 4.50
N ARG A 72 -4.68 6.28 3.83
CA ARG A 72 -4.50 7.74 3.82
C ARG A 72 -4.59 8.36 5.22
N ARG A 73 -5.53 7.90 6.05
CA ARG A 73 -5.62 8.38 7.45
C ARG A 73 -4.38 8.03 8.26
N ALA A 74 -3.79 6.86 8.03
CA ALA A 74 -2.59 6.43 8.75
C ALA A 74 -1.32 7.12 8.24
N LEU A 75 -1.12 7.16 6.92
CA LEU A 75 0.11 7.62 6.27
C LEU A 75 0.12 9.13 5.93
N GLY A 76 -1.03 9.77 5.87
CA GLY A 76 -1.23 11.11 5.31
C GLY A 76 -2.09 11.08 4.05
N ALA A 77 -2.91 12.11 3.86
CA ALA A 77 -3.91 12.18 2.78
C ALA A 77 -3.30 11.97 1.38
N ASP A 78 -2.11 12.54 1.16
CA ASP A 78 -1.39 12.51 -0.11
C ASP A 78 -0.52 11.26 -0.31
N ALA A 79 -0.47 10.35 0.66
CA ALA A 79 0.37 9.15 0.56
C ALA A 79 -0.08 8.23 -0.58
N VAL A 80 -1.37 8.24 -0.94
CA VAL A 80 -1.93 7.43 -2.02
C VAL A 80 -2.74 8.32 -2.95
N ALA A 81 -2.38 8.40 -4.23
CA ALA A 81 -3.19 9.04 -5.25
C ALA A 81 -4.24 8.08 -5.81
N SER A 82 -5.35 8.65 -6.26
CA SER A 82 -6.35 7.99 -7.12
C SER A 82 -6.28 8.62 -8.49
N ALA A 83 -6.09 7.81 -9.53
CA ALA A 83 -6.06 8.27 -10.92
C ALA A 83 -6.54 7.14 -11.83
N ASP A 84 -7.29 7.47 -12.89
CA ASP A 84 -7.70 6.55 -13.96
C ASP A 84 -8.19 5.15 -13.49
N GLY A 85 -9.02 5.11 -12.44
CA GLY A 85 -9.57 3.86 -11.89
C GLY A 85 -8.57 3.00 -11.10
N GLY A 86 -7.42 3.57 -10.74
CA GLY A 86 -6.37 2.91 -9.97
C GLY A 86 -5.86 3.74 -8.80
N TYR A 87 -4.85 3.17 -8.13
CA TYR A 87 -4.18 3.80 -6.99
C TYR A 87 -2.67 3.72 -7.14
N ARG A 88 -1.98 4.72 -6.59
CA ARG A 88 -0.52 4.85 -6.62
C ARG A 88 -0.03 5.26 -5.26
N LEU A 89 0.99 4.59 -4.72
CA LEU A 89 1.70 5.06 -3.54
C LEU A 89 2.71 6.16 -3.94
N HIS A 90 2.63 7.31 -3.28
CA HIS A 90 3.63 8.37 -3.39
C HIS A 90 4.85 8.01 -2.53
N ALA A 91 5.77 7.24 -3.12
CA ALA A 91 7.02 6.83 -2.48
C ALA A 91 8.14 6.78 -3.54
N HIS A 92 9.34 7.21 -3.17
CA HIS A 92 10.53 6.97 -3.99
C HIS A 92 10.99 5.52 -3.78
N PRO A 93 11.59 4.83 -4.77
CA PRO A 93 12.14 3.48 -4.58
C PRO A 93 13.05 3.35 -3.35
N ASP A 94 13.90 4.36 -3.08
CA ASP A 94 14.77 4.38 -1.88
C ASP A 94 14.02 4.42 -0.53
N ASP A 95 12.72 4.76 -0.53
CA ASP A 95 11.88 4.73 0.67
C ASP A 95 11.44 3.29 1.02
N ILE A 96 11.64 2.33 0.13
CA ILE A 96 11.11 0.96 0.23
C ILE A 96 12.29 -0.01 0.32
N ASP A 97 12.30 -0.86 1.35
CA ASP A 97 13.44 -1.75 1.63
C ASP A 97 13.79 -2.73 0.51
N VAL A 98 12.81 -3.24 -0.24
CA VAL A 98 13.06 -4.17 -1.35
C VAL A 98 13.89 -3.54 -2.48
N PHE A 99 13.69 -2.26 -2.79
CA PHE A 99 14.44 -1.55 -3.85
C PHE A 99 15.73 -0.93 -3.33
N ARG A 100 15.92 -0.93 -2.01
CA ARG A 100 17.14 -0.41 -1.39
C ARG A 100 18.28 -1.42 -1.40
N PHE A 101 17.97 -2.70 -1.66
CA PHE A 101 18.96 -3.78 -1.71
C PHE A 101 19.81 -3.78 -2.99
N ASP A 102 19.34 -3.16 -4.08
CA ASP A 102 20.04 -3.11 -5.38
C ASP A 102 21.17 -2.05 -5.46
N ARG A 103 21.57 -1.43 -4.34
CA ARG A 103 22.58 -0.35 -4.32
C ARG A 103 23.78 -0.62 -3.40
N LEU A 104 24.00 -1.86 -2.98
CA LEU A 104 25.19 -2.32 -2.25
C LEU A 104 26.02 -3.24 -3.13
#